data_AF-A0AAV5ZBJ3-F1
#
_entry.id   AF-A0AAV5ZBJ3-F1
#
_cell.length_a   1.000
_cell.length_b   1.000
_cell.length_c   1.000
_cell.angle_alpha   90.00
_cell.angle_beta   90.00
_cell.angle_gamma   90.00
#
_symmetry.space_group_name_H-M   'P 1'
#
loop_
_entity.id
_entity.type
_entity.pdbx_description
1 polymer ?
#
loop_
_entity_poly.entity_id
_entity_poly.type
_entity_poly.pdbx_seq_one_letter_code
_entity_poly.pdbx_strand_id
1 'polypeptide(L)'
;MRQCWTGAPFDFSGRFHSAERLHVRPRPVQRPHPPLFVACNSEDSVLSAARLGLPTLSSFFVPLDELSRRRLLYRETARAAGRSDTEIDALERQGWGMRVVHVAPDREEALRATEPPFMGYQQKMARLRSDATGGTVPNSFDRSLLRLRAFRDYLADGWALIGTPADVRDGLRQYLDVTGYQRVLLLMALPGLPTASALRSMRLFATDVAPALAPEAQPRWPEAQPR
;
A
#
# COMPACT_ATOMS: atom_id res chain seq x y z
N MET A 1 9.37 10.08 -17.13
CA MET A 1 9.99 9.22 -16.08
C MET A 1 10.86 8.10 -16.64
N ARG A 2 10.34 7.06 -17.31
CA ARG A 2 11.18 5.95 -17.82
C ARG A 2 12.33 6.40 -18.72
N GLN A 3 12.09 7.37 -19.61
CA GLN A 3 13.13 7.97 -20.47
C GLN A 3 14.27 8.60 -19.66
N CYS A 4 13.98 9.22 -18.50
CA CYS A 4 14.97 9.83 -17.62
C CYS A 4 16.02 8.82 -17.10
N TRP A 5 15.68 7.53 -17.08
CA TRP A 5 16.54 6.47 -16.53
C TRP A 5 17.30 5.68 -17.59
N THR A 6 17.05 5.94 -18.88
CA THR A 6 17.82 5.33 -19.97
C THR A 6 19.29 5.76 -19.90
N GLY A 7 19.54 7.00 -19.46
CA GLY A 7 20.84 7.63 -19.38
C GLY A 7 21.31 8.29 -20.67
N ALA A 8 20.51 8.24 -21.74
CA ALA A 8 20.69 9.02 -22.94
C ALA A 8 19.95 10.37 -22.82
N PRO A 9 20.41 11.44 -23.48
CA PRO A 9 19.60 12.63 -23.69
C PRO A 9 18.30 12.28 -24.44
N PHE A 10 17.21 12.98 -24.14
CA PHE A 10 15.94 12.79 -24.82
C PHE A 10 15.16 14.11 -24.92
N ASP A 11 14.28 14.18 -25.90
CA ASP A 11 13.29 15.25 -26.01
C ASP A 11 11.95 14.76 -25.46
N PHE A 12 11.20 15.66 -24.83
CA PHE A 12 9.88 15.38 -24.30
C PHE A 12 8.90 16.46 -24.73
N SER A 13 7.80 16.04 -25.35
CA SER A 13 6.68 16.91 -25.66
C SER A 13 5.41 16.31 -25.04
N GLY A 14 4.95 16.93 -23.94
CA GLY A 14 3.75 16.53 -23.24
C GLY A 14 2.75 17.68 -23.17
N ARG A 15 1.51 17.35 -22.78
CA ARG A 15 0.41 18.32 -22.67
C ARG A 15 0.72 19.53 -21.76
N PHE A 16 1.45 19.29 -20.67
CA PHE A 16 1.70 20.30 -19.63
C PHE A 16 3.13 20.85 -19.65
N HIS A 17 4.07 20.08 -20.18
CA HIS A 17 5.49 20.44 -20.21
C HIS A 17 6.11 19.91 -21.49
N SER A 18 6.97 20.71 -22.09
CA SER A 18 7.85 20.33 -23.18
C SER A 18 9.28 20.79 -22.85
N ALA A 19 10.26 19.98 -23.23
CA ALA A 19 11.67 20.29 -23.09
C ALA A 19 12.50 19.44 -24.05
N GLU A 20 13.56 20.04 -24.58
CA GLU A 20 14.50 19.40 -25.49
C GLU A 20 15.84 19.17 -24.81
N ARG A 21 16.58 18.17 -25.28
CA ARG A 21 17.93 17.79 -24.81
C ARG A 21 17.98 17.57 -23.30
N LEU A 22 16.90 17.03 -22.72
CA LEU A 22 16.88 16.67 -21.31
C LEU A 22 17.89 15.56 -21.06
N HIS A 23 18.76 15.77 -20.06
CA HIS A 23 19.72 14.76 -19.65
C HIS A 23 19.74 14.59 -18.14
N VAL A 24 19.10 13.52 -17.66
CA VAL A 24 18.98 13.26 -16.22
C VAL A 24 20.17 12.43 -15.73
N ARG A 25 20.88 12.97 -14.75
CA ARG A 25 22.06 12.37 -14.10
C ARG A 25 21.93 12.48 -12.57
N PRO A 26 22.49 11.52 -11.80
CA PRO A 26 23.16 10.29 -12.25
C PRO A 26 22.16 9.23 -12.75
N ARG A 27 22.65 8.18 -13.43
CA ARG A 27 21.81 7.03 -13.79
C ARG A 27 21.51 6.20 -12.54
N PRO A 28 20.28 5.66 -12.40
CA PRO A 28 20.02 4.66 -11.39
C PRO A 28 20.90 3.42 -11.57
N VAL A 29 21.23 2.78 -10.45
CA VAL A 29 21.94 1.49 -10.45
C VAL A 29 21.04 0.38 -10.97
N GLN A 30 19.76 0.40 -10.60
CA GLN A 30 18.76 -0.61 -10.98
C GLN A 30 18.44 -0.56 -12.49
N ARG A 31 18.37 -1.75 -13.11
CA ARG A 31 18.01 -1.94 -14.53
C ARG A 31 16.65 -2.64 -14.67
N PRO A 32 15.86 -2.31 -15.71
CA PRO A 32 16.06 -1.18 -16.63
C PRO A 32 15.87 0.19 -15.94
N HIS A 33 15.14 0.21 -14.83
CA HIS A 33 14.95 1.35 -13.96
C HIS A 33 14.52 0.87 -12.56
N PRO A 34 14.52 1.72 -11.52
CA PRO A 34 13.91 1.38 -10.24
C PRO A 34 12.44 0.95 -10.42
N PRO A 35 11.94 -0.03 -9.64
CA PRO A 35 10.55 -0.45 -9.74
C PRO A 35 9.58 0.72 -9.56
N LEU A 36 8.55 0.76 -10.41
CA LEU A 36 7.50 1.77 -10.37
C LEU A 36 6.24 1.13 -9.80
N PHE A 37 5.57 1.83 -8.89
CA PHE A 37 4.28 1.44 -8.33
C PHE A 37 3.29 2.58 -8.49
N VAL A 38 2.02 2.27 -8.70
CA VAL A 38 0.94 3.26 -8.66
C VAL A 38 0.21 3.11 -7.34
N ALA A 39 0.14 4.20 -6.56
CA ALA A 39 -0.71 4.25 -5.37
C ALA A 39 -2.18 4.24 -5.81
N CYS A 40 -2.87 3.14 -5.54
CA CYS A 40 -4.22 2.89 -6.01
C CYS A 40 -5.25 3.06 -4.89
N ASN A 41 -5.70 4.30 -4.71
CA ASN A 41 -6.72 4.64 -3.70
C ASN A 41 -8.14 4.72 -4.27
N SER A 42 -8.27 4.74 -5.59
CA SER A 42 -9.53 4.87 -6.32
C SER A 42 -9.64 3.83 -7.43
N GLU A 43 -10.87 3.59 -7.90
CA GLU A 43 -11.07 2.75 -9.08
C GLU A 43 -10.30 3.28 -10.31
N ASP A 44 -10.40 4.58 -10.60
CA ASP A 44 -9.68 5.21 -11.71
C ASP A 44 -8.17 4.98 -11.66
N SER A 45 -7.58 5.03 -10.47
CA SER A 45 -6.15 4.78 -10.28
C SER A 45 -5.77 3.32 -10.53
N VAL A 46 -6.66 2.37 -10.19
CA VAL A 46 -6.49 0.94 -10.52
C VAL A 46 -6.56 0.74 -12.04
N LEU A 47 -7.57 1.32 -12.69
CA LEU A 47 -7.75 1.24 -14.13
C LEU A 47 -6.56 1.85 -14.89
N SER A 48 -6.05 2.99 -14.41
CA SER A 48 -4.86 3.65 -14.97
C SER A 48 -3.61 2.77 -14.82
N ALA A 49 -3.38 2.20 -13.64
CA ALA A 49 -2.26 1.29 -13.40
C ALA A 49 -2.33 0.04 -14.30
N ALA A 50 -3.52 -0.53 -14.49
CA ALA A 50 -3.75 -1.67 -15.38
C ALA A 50 -3.41 -1.34 -16.84
N ARG A 51 -3.91 -0.20 -17.36
CA ARG A 51 -3.60 0.26 -18.73
C ARG A 51 -2.10 0.52 -18.94
N LEU A 52 -1.42 1.03 -17.92
CA LEU A 52 0.02 1.30 -17.95
C LEU A 52 0.89 0.06 -17.70
N GLY A 53 0.31 -1.03 -17.18
CA GLY A 53 1.04 -2.25 -16.85
C GLY A 53 2.01 -2.04 -15.71
N LEU A 54 1.51 -1.40 -14.65
CA LEU A 54 2.27 -1.09 -13.46
C LEU A 54 1.68 -1.83 -12.24
N PRO A 55 2.52 -2.36 -11.34
CA PRO A 55 2.07 -2.92 -10.08
C PRO A 55 1.33 -1.88 -9.23
N THR A 56 0.35 -2.34 -8.46
CA THR A 56 -0.45 -1.50 -7.57
C THR A 56 0.13 -1.47 -6.16
N LEU A 57 -0.07 -0.34 -5.48
CA LEU A 57 0.12 -0.21 -4.04
C LEU A 57 -1.20 0.28 -3.45
N SER A 58 -1.89 -0.57 -2.70
CA SER A 58 -3.15 -0.18 -2.05
C SER A 58 -2.91 0.41 -0.67
N SER A 59 -3.76 1.37 -0.29
CA SER A 59 -3.72 1.95 1.04
C SER A 59 -4.46 1.10 2.09
N PHE A 60 -4.18 1.36 3.36
CA PHE A 60 -4.81 0.70 4.51
C PHE A 60 -6.29 1.03 4.65
N PHE A 61 -6.75 2.15 4.09
CA PHE A 61 -8.13 2.61 4.23
C PHE A 61 -9.08 2.10 3.13
N VAL A 62 -8.67 1.09 2.37
CA VAL A 62 -9.56 0.41 1.40
C VAL A 62 -10.09 -0.87 2.05
N PRO A 63 -11.42 -1.00 2.20
CA PRO A 63 -12.06 -2.22 2.72
C PRO A 63 -11.61 -3.48 1.98
N LEU A 64 -11.64 -4.61 2.68
CA LEU A 64 -11.09 -5.87 2.19
C LEU A 64 -11.81 -6.42 0.94
N ASP A 65 -13.14 -6.38 0.95
CA ASP A 65 -14.01 -6.77 -0.16
C ASP A 65 -13.77 -5.91 -1.41
N GLU A 66 -13.61 -4.61 -1.20
CA GLU A 66 -13.31 -3.65 -2.26
C GLU A 66 -11.92 -3.90 -2.88
N LEU A 67 -10.92 -4.32 -2.10
CA LEU A 67 -9.62 -4.72 -2.63
C LEU A 67 -9.71 -5.96 -3.53
N SER A 68 -10.52 -6.94 -3.12
CA SER A 68 -10.77 -8.13 -3.94
C SER A 68 -11.44 -7.77 -5.26
N ARG A 69 -12.49 -6.93 -5.22
CA ARG A 69 -13.15 -6.39 -6.43
C ARG A 69 -12.18 -5.63 -7.34
N ARG A 70 -11.36 -4.74 -6.77
CA ARG A 70 -10.37 -3.94 -7.53
C ARG A 70 -9.32 -4.80 -8.20
N ARG A 71 -8.92 -5.92 -7.59
CA ARG A 71 -8.01 -6.88 -8.22
C ARG A 71 -8.63 -7.47 -9.49
N LEU A 72 -9.88 -7.91 -9.44
CA LEU A 72 -10.58 -8.44 -10.62
C LEU A 72 -10.64 -7.39 -11.75
N LEU A 73 -11.00 -6.15 -11.39
CA LEU A 73 -11.06 -5.03 -12.33
C LEU A 73 -9.70 -4.71 -12.96
N TYR A 74 -8.62 -4.76 -12.17
CA TYR A 74 -7.26 -4.60 -12.69
C TYR A 74 -6.95 -5.65 -13.75
N ARG A 75 -7.24 -6.93 -13.47
CA ARG A 75 -6.97 -8.03 -14.40
C ARG A 75 -7.75 -7.86 -15.70
N GLU A 76 -9.05 -7.59 -15.61
CA GLU A 76 -9.91 -7.36 -16.78
C GLU A 76 -9.37 -6.20 -17.65
N THR A 77 -9.06 -5.07 -17.02
CA THR A 77 -8.55 -3.88 -17.71
C THR A 77 -7.18 -4.13 -18.33
N ALA A 78 -6.30 -4.86 -17.65
CA ALA A 78 -4.97 -5.20 -18.16
C ALA A 78 -5.06 -6.11 -19.40
N ARG A 79 -5.96 -7.09 -19.40
CA ARG A 79 -6.26 -7.94 -20.57
C ARG A 79 -6.82 -7.13 -21.73
N ALA A 80 -7.79 -6.26 -21.47
CA ALA A 80 -8.35 -5.37 -22.48
C ALA A 80 -7.29 -4.43 -23.09
N ALA A 81 -6.25 -4.10 -22.33
CA ALA A 81 -5.09 -3.34 -22.80
C ALA A 81 -4.00 -4.22 -23.46
N GLY A 82 -4.31 -5.48 -23.79
CA GLY A 82 -3.44 -6.37 -24.57
C GLY A 82 -2.38 -7.14 -23.78
N ARG A 83 -2.47 -7.19 -22.44
CA ARG A 83 -1.49 -7.93 -21.61
C ARG A 83 -1.87 -9.38 -21.46
N SER A 84 -0.86 -10.25 -21.52
CA SER A 84 -1.02 -11.68 -21.25
C SER A 84 -1.28 -11.94 -19.77
N ASP A 85 -1.92 -13.08 -19.45
CA ASP A 85 -2.11 -13.49 -18.04
C ASP A 85 -0.77 -13.63 -17.30
N THR A 86 0.29 -14.07 -17.99
CA THR A 86 1.63 -14.22 -17.37
C THR A 86 2.23 -12.88 -16.93
N GLU A 87 2.03 -11.82 -17.72
CA GLU A 87 2.46 -10.46 -17.36
C GLU A 87 1.61 -9.92 -16.21
N ILE A 88 0.30 -10.16 -16.23
CA ILE A 88 -0.61 -9.74 -15.15
C ILE A 88 -0.21 -10.40 -13.83
N ASP A 89 0.04 -11.70 -13.83
CA ASP A 89 0.45 -12.42 -12.63
C ASP A 89 1.81 -11.92 -12.11
N ALA A 90 2.73 -11.53 -13.02
CA ALA A 90 4.00 -10.93 -12.64
C ALA A 90 3.85 -9.53 -12.03
N LEU A 91 2.86 -8.75 -12.48
CA LEU A 91 2.53 -7.44 -11.92
C LEU A 91 1.85 -7.57 -10.55
N GLU A 92 0.93 -8.52 -10.38
CA GLU A 92 0.28 -8.81 -9.09
C GLU A 92 1.29 -9.28 -8.03
N ARG A 93 2.25 -10.14 -8.38
CA ARG A 93 3.35 -10.56 -7.48
C ARG A 93 4.20 -9.40 -6.97
N GLN A 94 4.27 -8.31 -7.73
CA GLN A 94 5.00 -7.11 -7.34
C GLN A 94 4.13 -6.16 -6.52
N GLY A 95 2.80 -6.26 -6.59
CA GLY A 95 1.87 -5.37 -5.89
C GLY A 95 1.97 -5.46 -4.37
N TRP A 96 1.62 -4.36 -3.70
CA TRP A 96 1.68 -4.25 -2.25
C TRP A 96 0.33 -3.86 -1.66
N GLY A 97 -0.07 -4.61 -0.63
CA GLY A 97 -1.06 -4.19 0.33
C GLY A 97 -0.48 -3.27 1.38
N MET A 98 -1.29 -2.44 2.03
CA MET A 98 -0.89 -1.75 3.26
C MET A 98 -1.93 -2.00 4.35
N ARG A 99 -1.49 -2.22 5.60
CA ARG A 99 -2.36 -2.35 6.77
C ARG A 99 -1.75 -1.65 7.98
N VAL A 100 -2.60 -1.07 8.82
CA VAL A 100 -2.20 -0.67 10.17
C VAL A 100 -2.03 -1.93 11.00
N VAL A 101 -0.91 -2.07 11.70
CA VAL A 101 -0.65 -3.28 12.51
C VAL A 101 -0.15 -2.90 13.90
N HIS A 102 -0.73 -3.50 14.93
CA HIS A 102 -0.20 -3.41 16.29
C HIS A 102 -0.31 -4.77 16.99
N VAL A 103 0.82 -5.24 17.53
CA VAL A 103 0.92 -6.51 18.25
C VAL A 103 1.20 -6.23 19.72
N ALA A 104 0.40 -6.81 20.62
CA ALA A 104 0.68 -6.86 22.05
C ALA A 104 0.34 -8.26 22.59
N PRO A 105 0.86 -8.69 23.76
CA PRO A 105 0.54 -10.01 24.32
C PRO A 105 -0.94 -10.19 24.68
N ASP A 106 -1.65 -9.09 24.97
CA ASP A 106 -3.06 -9.07 25.31
C ASP A 106 -3.86 -8.21 24.31
N ARG A 107 -5.07 -8.67 23.97
CA ARG A 107 -5.93 -8.00 22.98
C ARG A 107 -6.44 -6.67 23.49
N GLU A 108 -6.89 -6.62 24.75
CA GLU A 108 -7.44 -5.39 25.32
C GLU A 108 -6.37 -4.32 25.48
N GLU A 109 -5.15 -4.71 25.88
CA GLU A 109 -3.97 -3.84 25.90
C GLU A 109 -3.72 -3.24 24.51
N ALA A 110 -3.68 -4.08 23.47
CA ALA A 110 -3.45 -3.63 22.09
C ALA A 110 -4.49 -2.61 21.62
N LEU A 111 -5.77 -2.88 21.88
CA LEU A 111 -6.88 -2.00 21.52
C LEU A 111 -6.81 -0.67 22.29
N ARG A 112 -6.63 -0.73 23.62
CA ARG A 112 -6.57 0.45 24.50
C ARG A 112 -5.40 1.37 24.14
N ALA A 113 -4.25 0.80 23.78
CA ALA A 113 -3.08 1.57 23.37
C ALA A 113 -3.24 2.24 21.99
N THR A 114 -4.02 1.62 21.09
CA THR A 114 -4.07 2.00 19.68
C THR A 114 -5.30 2.83 19.31
N GLU A 115 -6.43 2.65 20.01
CA GLU A 115 -7.68 3.34 19.70
C GLU A 115 -7.53 4.88 19.77
N PRO A 116 -7.00 5.48 20.86
CA PRO A 116 -6.85 6.94 20.92
C PRO A 116 -5.98 7.53 19.78
N PRO A 117 -4.76 7.04 19.48
CA PRO A 117 -3.97 7.59 18.38
C PRO A 117 -4.59 7.33 17.00
N PHE A 118 -5.20 6.15 16.79
CA PHE A 118 -5.89 5.85 15.53
C PHE A 118 -7.06 6.82 15.31
N MET A 119 -7.94 6.96 16.30
CA MET A 119 -9.10 7.84 16.23
C MET A 119 -8.70 9.31 16.17
N GLY A 120 -7.64 9.72 16.88
CA GLY A 120 -7.07 11.06 16.78
C GLY A 120 -6.59 11.40 15.36
N TYR A 121 -5.97 10.43 14.66
CA TYR A 121 -5.62 10.59 13.25
C TYR A 121 -6.86 10.71 12.36
N GLN A 122 -7.86 9.83 12.52
CA GLN A 122 -9.10 9.90 11.72
C GLN A 122 -9.85 11.22 11.93
N GLN A 123 -9.94 11.71 13.17
CA GLN A 123 -10.56 13.00 13.48
C GLN A 123 -9.82 14.16 12.83
N LYS A 124 -8.48 14.17 12.86
CA LYS A 124 -7.67 15.20 12.19
C LYS A 124 -7.84 15.15 10.68
N MET A 125 -7.83 13.96 10.08
CA MET A 125 -8.04 13.79 8.65
C MET A 125 -9.45 14.19 8.21
N ALA A 126 -10.48 13.83 8.99
CA ALA A 126 -11.86 14.23 8.73
C ALA A 126 -12.02 15.75 8.76
N ARG A 127 -11.35 16.44 9.70
CA ARG A 127 -11.32 17.91 9.73
C ARG A 127 -10.59 18.47 8.51
N LEU A 128 -9.34 18.09 8.27
CA LEU A 128 -8.53 18.63 7.16
C LEU A 128 -9.15 18.41 5.77
N ARG A 129 -9.98 17.37 5.62
CA ARG A 129 -10.66 17.01 4.38
C ARG A 129 -12.12 17.49 4.34
N SER A 130 -12.56 18.25 5.34
CA SER A 130 -13.90 18.82 5.39
C SER A 130 -13.95 20.14 4.63
N ASP A 131 -14.89 20.23 3.69
CA ASP A 131 -15.22 21.46 2.97
C ASP A 131 -15.53 22.61 3.95
N ALA A 132 -16.13 22.30 5.12
CA ALA A 132 -16.46 23.28 6.15
C ALA A 132 -15.23 23.92 6.83
N THR A 133 -14.04 23.35 6.64
CA THR A 133 -12.78 23.92 7.13
C THR A 133 -11.90 24.47 6.00
N GLY A 134 -12.42 24.57 4.77
CA GLY A 134 -11.65 24.93 3.59
C GLY A 134 -10.75 23.81 3.07
N GLY A 135 -10.97 22.57 3.52
CA GLY A 135 -10.31 21.39 2.99
C GLY A 135 -10.73 21.10 1.56
N THR A 136 -9.88 20.44 0.79
CA THR A 136 -10.22 19.91 -0.54
C THR A 136 -9.98 18.42 -0.57
N VAL A 137 -10.98 17.67 -1.04
CA VAL A 137 -10.87 16.24 -1.30
C VAL A 137 -10.65 16.06 -2.79
N PRO A 138 -9.54 15.46 -3.23
CA PRO A 138 -9.39 15.09 -4.63
C PRO A 138 -10.57 14.24 -5.07
N ASN A 139 -11.15 14.50 -6.25
CA ASN A 139 -12.32 13.75 -6.74
C ASN A 139 -12.09 12.24 -6.85
N SER A 140 -10.83 11.81 -6.90
CA SER A 140 -10.43 10.40 -6.87
C SER A 140 -10.59 9.74 -5.49
N PHE A 141 -10.78 10.50 -4.41
CA PHE A 141 -10.97 9.93 -3.08
C PHE A 141 -12.44 9.58 -2.86
N ASP A 142 -12.69 8.36 -2.38
CA ASP A 142 -14.03 8.01 -1.91
C ASP A 142 -14.35 8.82 -0.65
N ARG A 143 -15.35 9.70 -0.78
CA ARG A 143 -15.82 10.59 0.30
C ARG A 143 -16.46 9.82 1.45
N SER A 144 -16.91 8.58 1.24
CA SER A 144 -17.42 7.71 2.30
C SER A 144 -16.36 7.44 3.37
N LEU A 145 -15.09 7.35 2.96
CA LEU A 145 -13.92 7.11 3.82
C LEU A 145 -13.56 8.32 4.70
N LEU A 146 -14.23 9.47 4.49
CA LEU A 146 -14.04 10.69 5.27
C LEU A 146 -15.00 10.79 6.45
N ARG A 147 -16.05 9.96 6.48
CA ARG A 147 -16.96 9.91 7.61
C ARG A 147 -16.23 9.28 8.79
N LEU A 148 -16.19 10.00 9.89
CA LEU A 148 -15.69 9.45 11.15
C LEU A 148 -16.66 8.36 11.61
N ARG A 149 -16.13 7.18 11.89
CA ARG A 149 -16.89 6.01 12.37
C ARG A 149 -16.41 5.58 13.75
N ALA A 150 -17.08 4.61 14.37
CA ALA A 150 -16.55 4.01 15.58
C ALA A 150 -15.28 3.22 15.27
N PHE A 151 -14.35 3.14 16.23
CA PHE A 151 -13.08 2.44 16.03
C PHE A 151 -13.28 0.99 15.55
N ARG A 152 -14.23 0.28 16.16
CA ARG A 152 -14.61 -1.10 15.78
C ARG A 152 -15.02 -1.26 14.31
N ASP A 153 -15.62 -0.24 13.71
CA ASP A 153 -16.10 -0.32 12.32
C ASP A 153 -14.92 -0.27 11.34
N TYR A 154 -13.86 0.48 11.67
CA TYR A 154 -12.61 0.45 10.91
C TYR A 154 -11.90 -0.91 11.01
N LEU A 155 -11.98 -1.56 12.17
CA LEU A 155 -11.43 -2.91 12.35
C LEU A 155 -12.23 -3.94 11.56
N ALA A 156 -13.57 -3.84 11.55
CA ALA A 156 -14.45 -4.73 10.81
C ALA A 156 -14.19 -4.68 9.29
N ASP A 157 -13.89 -3.49 8.74
CA ASP A 157 -13.49 -3.33 7.33
C ASP A 157 -12.06 -3.83 7.03
N GLY A 158 -11.32 -4.23 8.06
CA GLY A 158 -9.95 -4.70 7.95
C GLY A 158 -8.94 -3.60 7.67
N TRP A 159 -9.18 -2.34 8.10
CA TRP A 159 -8.19 -1.26 7.94
C TRP A 159 -6.95 -1.47 8.82
N ALA A 160 -7.16 -2.10 9.97
CA ALA A 160 -6.13 -2.35 10.96
C ALA A 160 -6.23 -3.77 11.51
N LEU A 161 -5.07 -4.37 11.78
CA LEU A 161 -4.90 -5.67 12.42
C LEU A 161 -4.24 -5.43 13.77
N ILE A 162 -5.04 -5.43 14.84
CA ILE A 162 -4.62 -5.04 16.19
C ILE A 162 -5.01 -6.15 17.15
N GLY A 163 -4.05 -6.68 17.90
CA GLY A 163 -4.32 -7.72 18.88
C GLY A 163 -3.09 -8.53 19.28
N THR A 164 -3.34 -9.79 19.64
CA THR A 164 -2.31 -10.78 19.94
C THR A 164 -1.51 -11.18 18.70
N PRO A 165 -0.33 -11.82 18.84
CA PRO A 165 0.38 -12.38 17.69
C PRO A 165 -0.50 -13.31 16.85
N ALA A 166 -1.38 -14.10 17.48
CA ALA A 166 -2.32 -14.98 16.77
C ALA A 166 -3.34 -14.17 15.96
N ASP A 167 -3.95 -13.14 16.57
CA ASP A 167 -4.93 -12.28 15.88
C ASP A 167 -4.33 -11.62 14.63
N VAL A 168 -3.13 -11.08 14.76
CA VAL A 168 -2.47 -10.38 13.65
C VAL A 168 -2.03 -11.35 12.57
N ARG A 169 -1.51 -12.52 12.93
CA ARG A 169 -1.17 -13.57 11.97
C ARG A 169 -2.38 -14.03 11.17
N ASP A 170 -3.47 -14.34 11.85
CA ASP A 170 -4.66 -14.90 11.21
C ASP A 170 -5.36 -13.83 10.35
N GLY A 171 -5.39 -12.58 10.82
CA GLY A 171 -5.84 -11.44 10.02
C GLY A 171 -4.98 -11.15 8.79
N LEU A 172 -3.65 -11.31 8.89
CA LEU A 172 -2.76 -11.18 7.73
C LEU A 172 -2.94 -12.31 6.71
N ARG A 173 -3.16 -13.55 7.17
CA ARG A 173 -3.48 -14.68 6.26
C ARG A 173 -4.77 -14.42 5.51
N GLN A 174 -5.84 -14.07 6.22
CA GLN A 174 -7.11 -13.70 5.60
C GLN A 174 -6.94 -12.55 4.60
N TYR A 175 -6.15 -11.53 4.96
CA TYR A 175 -5.87 -10.42 4.06
C TYR A 175 -5.20 -10.87 2.76
N LEU A 176 -4.14 -11.67 2.85
CA LEU A 176 -3.41 -12.20 1.70
C LEU A 176 -4.30 -13.10 0.84
N ASP A 177 -5.08 -13.98 1.45
CA ASP A 177 -5.98 -14.91 0.75
C ASP A 177 -7.07 -14.19 -0.04
N VAL A 178 -7.73 -13.21 0.59
CA VAL A 178 -8.85 -12.48 -0.04
C VAL A 178 -8.37 -11.52 -1.12
N THR A 179 -7.23 -10.85 -0.90
CA THR A 179 -6.72 -9.84 -1.84
C THR A 179 -5.81 -10.41 -2.91
N GLY A 180 -5.20 -11.57 -2.69
CA GLY A 180 -4.15 -12.11 -3.54
C GLY A 180 -2.82 -11.35 -3.50
N TYR A 181 -2.67 -10.36 -2.62
CA TYR A 181 -1.36 -9.75 -2.39
C TYR A 181 -0.40 -10.80 -1.83
N GLN A 182 0.89 -10.66 -2.16
CA GLN A 182 1.97 -11.48 -1.60
C GLN A 182 2.89 -10.67 -0.69
N ARG A 183 2.66 -9.35 -0.63
CA ARG A 183 3.48 -8.39 0.10
C ARG A 183 2.58 -7.38 0.78
N VAL A 184 2.88 -7.10 2.05
CA VAL A 184 2.13 -6.14 2.86
C VAL A 184 3.10 -5.16 3.50
N LEU A 185 2.84 -3.87 3.32
CA LEU A 185 3.47 -2.79 4.05
C LEU A 185 2.73 -2.61 5.39
N LEU A 186 3.48 -2.63 6.48
CA LEU A 186 2.92 -2.56 7.83
C LEU A 186 3.10 -1.15 8.40
N LEU A 187 2.00 -0.44 8.60
CA LEU A 187 2.00 0.82 9.31
C LEU A 187 1.87 0.56 10.82
N MET A 188 3.03 0.48 11.50
CA MET A 188 3.10 0.11 12.92
C MET A 188 3.41 1.28 13.87
N ALA A 189 3.92 2.39 13.32
CA ALA A 189 4.20 3.61 14.06
C ALA A 189 3.12 4.67 13.74
N LEU A 190 1.99 4.57 14.43
CA LEU A 190 0.88 5.52 14.25
C LEU A 190 1.23 6.89 14.88
N PRO A 191 0.83 8.01 14.26
CA PRO A 191 0.93 9.31 14.90
C PRO A 191 0.19 9.33 16.25
N GLY A 192 0.90 9.65 17.33
CA GLY A 192 0.36 9.66 18.69
C GLY A 192 0.57 8.37 19.49
N LEU A 193 1.04 7.28 18.85
CA LEU A 193 1.47 6.08 19.56
C LEU A 193 2.89 6.30 20.12
N PRO A 194 3.17 6.01 21.40
CA PRO A 194 4.52 6.12 21.94
C PRO A 194 5.53 5.27 21.16
N THR A 195 6.70 5.82 20.85
CA THR A 195 7.75 5.12 20.09
C THR A 195 8.14 3.79 20.72
N ALA A 196 8.23 3.73 22.06
CA ALA A 196 8.54 2.49 22.78
C ALA A 196 7.49 1.39 22.52
N SER A 197 6.20 1.76 22.47
CA SER A 197 5.11 0.85 22.15
C SER A 197 5.17 0.37 20.69
N ALA A 198 5.45 1.27 19.75
CA ALA A 198 5.64 0.91 18.35
C ALA A 198 6.83 -0.07 18.17
N LEU A 199 7.97 0.19 18.81
CA LEU A 199 9.14 -0.68 18.77
C LEU A 199 8.89 -2.04 19.43
N ARG A 200 8.17 -2.09 20.55
CA ARG A 200 7.77 -3.35 21.20
C ARG A 200 6.87 -4.17 20.27
N SER A 201 5.87 -3.54 19.66
CA SER A 201 4.98 -4.16 18.67
C SER A 201 5.76 -4.70 17.46
N MET A 202 6.73 -3.93 16.92
CA MET A 202 7.59 -4.39 15.83
C MET A 202 8.45 -5.61 16.21
N ARG A 203 8.97 -5.65 17.44
CA ARG A 203 9.72 -6.81 17.95
C ARG A 203 8.83 -8.05 18.05
N LEU A 204 7.65 -7.93 18.67
CA LEU A 204 6.69 -9.03 18.78
C LEU A 204 6.23 -9.51 17.39
N PHE A 205 6.01 -8.59 16.45
CA PHE A 205 5.70 -8.98 15.08
C PHE A 205 6.85 -9.80 14.46
N ALA A 206 8.09 -9.34 14.59
CA ALA A 206 9.25 -10.00 14.03
C ALA A 206 9.53 -11.38 14.66
N THR A 207 9.28 -11.56 15.96
CA THR A 207 9.55 -12.83 16.66
C THR A 207 8.39 -13.81 16.60
N ASP A 208 7.14 -13.33 16.69
CA ASP A 208 5.99 -14.19 16.99
C ASP A 208 4.95 -14.25 15.86
N VAL A 209 5.03 -13.33 14.88
CA VAL A 209 4.08 -13.26 13.75
C VAL A 209 4.76 -13.60 12.43
N ALA A 210 5.80 -12.85 12.06
CA ALA A 210 6.48 -12.98 10.76
C ALA A 210 6.99 -14.39 10.46
N PRO A 211 7.61 -15.14 11.40
CA PRO A 211 8.11 -16.48 11.12
C PRO A 211 7.02 -17.47 10.72
N ALA A 212 5.79 -17.29 11.21
CA ALA A 212 4.64 -18.14 10.89
C ALA A 212 3.96 -17.77 9.56
N LEU A 213 4.36 -16.67 8.93
CA LEU A 213 3.84 -16.17 7.66
C LEU A 213 4.84 -16.33 6.50
N ALA A 214 6.12 -16.58 6.80
CA ALA A 214 7.13 -16.75 5.77
C ALA A 214 6.92 -18.08 5.03
N PRO A 215 6.74 -18.08 3.69
CA PRO A 215 7.03 -19.27 2.91
C PRO A 215 8.54 -19.60 2.99
N GLU A 216 8.91 -20.86 2.76
CA GLU A 216 10.30 -21.30 2.64
C GLU A 216 11.12 -20.31 1.78
N ALA A 217 12.31 -19.95 2.27
CA ALA A 217 13.07 -18.76 1.91
C ALA A 217 12.99 -18.35 0.42
N GLN A 218 12.41 -17.18 0.15
CA GLN A 218 12.51 -16.53 -1.17
C GLN A 218 13.81 -15.73 -1.30
N PRO A 219 14.32 -15.55 -2.53
CA PRO A 219 15.63 -14.97 -2.77
C PRO A 219 15.72 -13.57 -2.18
N ARG A 220 16.83 -13.29 -1.51
CA ARG A 220 17.26 -11.93 -1.20
C ARG A 220 17.22 -11.12 -2.49
N TRP A 221 16.89 -9.82 -2.41
CA TRP A 221 16.95 -8.89 -3.54
C TRP A 221 18.14 -9.24 -4.44
N PRO A 222 17.97 -9.31 -5.78
CA PRO A 222 19.08 -9.61 -6.65
C PRO A 222 20.20 -8.63 -6.31
N GLU A 223 21.32 -9.18 -5.84
CA GLU A 223 22.51 -8.39 -5.55
C GLU A 223 22.77 -7.53 -6.78
N ALA A 224 23.03 -6.24 -6.55
CA ALA A 224 23.36 -5.34 -7.65
C ALA A 224 24.52 -5.97 -8.42
N GLN A 225 24.30 -6.34 -9.68
CA GLN A 225 25.35 -6.88 -10.51
C GLN A 225 26.53 -5.90 -10.48
N PRO A 226 27.74 -6.35 -10.13
CA PRO A 226 28.90 -5.48 -10.12
C PRO A 226 29.10 -4.87 -11.51
N ARG A 227 29.63 -3.65 -11.51
CA ARG A 227 29.77 -2.77 -12.69
C ARG A 227 30.58 -3.41 -13.81
#